data_AF-A0A7C5TCL6-F1
#
_entry.id   AF-A0A7C5TCL6-F1
#
_cell.length_a   1.000
_cell.length_b   1.000
_cell.length_c   1.000
_cell.angle_alpha   90.00
_cell.angle_beta   90.00
_cell.angle_gamma   90.00
#
_symmetry.space_group_name_H-M   'P 1'
#
loop_
_entity.id
_entity.type
_entity.pdbx_description
1 polymer ?
#
loop_
_entity_poly.entity_id
_entity_poly.type
_entity_poly.pdbx_seq_one_letter_code
_entity_poly.pdbx_strand_id
1 'polypeptide(L)' 'MESERVWGAVVWGFGSQSSTFRGKLGLASSHVDAVMLNSTIYGDGELIVKNGEFIHKELQDIVNKLR' A
#
# COMPACT_ATOMS: atom_id res chain seq x y z
N MET A 1 -1.44 10.62 8.65
CA MET A 1 -2.11 11.72 7.93
C MET A 1 -3.36 11.16 7.24
N GLU A 2 -4.44 11.90 7.04
CA GLU A 2 -5.68 11.34 6.46
C GLU A 2 -5.49 10.83 5.02
N SER A 3 -4.58 11.44 4.26
CA SER A 3 -4.23 11.05 2.91
C SER A 3 -3.73 9.60 2.78
N GLU A 4 -3.09 9.05 3.82
CA GLU A 4 -2.55 7.69 3.83
C GLU A 4 -3.62 6.62 4.10
N ARG A 5 -4.83 7.04 4.47
CA ARG A 5 -5.93 6.16 4.87
C ARG A 5 -7.06 6.11 3.84
N VAL A 6 -6.82 6.66 2.64
CA VAL A 6 -7.78 6.63 1.54
C VAL A 6 -7.99 5.19 1.09
N TRP A 7 -9.24 4.74 1.06
CA TRP A 7 -9.60 3.40 0.59
C TRP A 7 -9.10 3.19 -0.84
N GLY A 8 -8.47 2.04 -1.09
CA GLY A 8 -7.97 1.69 -2.42
C GLY A 8 -6.70 2.43 -2.85
N ALA A 9 -6.19 3.36 -2.04
CA ALA A 9 -4.91 4.00 -2.28
C ALA A 9 -3.76 3.08 -1.85
N VAL A 10 -2.63 3.22 -2.54
CA VAL A 10 -1.37 2.62 -2.13
C VAL A 10 -0.42 3.70 -1.67
N VAL A 11 0.27 3.44 -0.56
CA VAL A 11 1.23 4.36 0.03
C VAL A 11 2.63 3.77 -0.12
N TRP A 12 3.54 4.58 -0.68
CA TRP A 12 4.95 4.25 -0.82
C TRP A 12 5.78 5.13 0.11
N GLY A 13 6.53 4.51 1.02
CA GLY A 13 7.45 5.22 1.91
C GLY A 13 8.85 5.29 1.34
N PHE A 14 9.47 6.46 1.36
CA PHE A 14 10.86 6.67 0.93
C PHE A 14 11.70 7.33 2.01
N GLY A 15 12.94 6.86 2.15
CA GLY A 15 13.91 7.41 3.11
C GLY A 15 13.98 6.60 4.40
N SER A 16 13.83 7.26 5.54
CA SER A 16 14.01 6.69 6.88
C SER A 16 12.92 5.67 7.16
N GLN A 17 13.31 4.49 7.63
CA GLN A 17 12.39 3.40 7.88
C GLN A 17 12.35 3.08 9.37
N SER A 18 11.21 2.60 9.85
CA SER A 18 11.11 2.02 11.19
C SER A 18 12.17 0.93 11.37
N SER A 19 12.73 0.84 12.58
CA SER A 19 13.70 -0.20 12.96
C SER A 19 13.15 -1.63 12.84
N THR A 20 11.83 -1.78 12.71
CA THR A 20 11.17 -3.06 12.42
C THR A 20 11.38 -3.54 10.98
N PHE A 21 11.64 -2.62 10.04
CA PHE A 21 11.98 -2.99 8.66
C PHE A 21 13.44 -3.44 8.61
N ARG A 22 13.68 -4.64 8.09
CA ARG A 22 15.01 -5.29 8.05
C ARG A 22 15.83 -4.90 6.82
N GLY A 23 15.69 -3.65 6.36
CA GLY A 23 16.46 -3.10 5.26
C GLY A 23 17.96 -3.01 5.58
N LYS A 24 18.81 -3.07 4.55
CA LYS A 24 20.28 -3.05 4.71
C LYS A 24 20.95 -1.78 4.18
N LEU A 25 20.17 -0.83 3.67
CA LEU A 25 20.68 0.34 2.94
C LEU A 25 21.22 1.46 3.85
N GLY A 26 20.94 1.39 5.17
CA GLY A 26 21.35 2.39 6.16
C GLY A 26 20.22 3.31 6.62
N LEU A 27 20.57 4.33 7.41
CA LEU A 27 19.63 5.34 7.91
C LEU A 27 19.57 6.54 6.96
N ALA A 28 18.38 7.08 6.73
CA ALA A 28 18.19 8.35 6.04
C ALA A 28 17.73 9.43 7.02
N SER A 29 17.99 10.70 6.70
CA SER A 29 17.67 11.85 7.57
C SER A 29 16.20 12.24 7.57
N SER A 30 15.41 11.78 6.60
CA SER A 30 14.00 12.14 6.42
C SER A 30 13.20 10.96 5.88
N HIS A 31 11.88 11.04 6.03
CA HIS A 31 10.89 10.09 5.51
C HIS A 31 9.82 10.85 4.75
N VAL A 32 9.29 10.26 3.67
CA VAL A 32 8.15 10.79 2.93
C VAL A 32 7.23 9.67 2.47
N ASP A 33 5.93 9.89 2.59
CA ASP A 33 4.88 8.99 2.14
C ASP A 33 4.24 9.53 0.85
N ALA A 34 4.32 8.75 -0.23
CA ALA A 34 3.71 9.05 -1.50
C ALA A 34 2.41 8.24 -1.66
N VAL A 35 1.28 8.94 -1.69
CA VAL A 35 -0.04 8.33 -1.87
C VAL A 35 -0.39 8.26 -3.35
N MET A 36 -0.72 7.07 -3.84
CA MET A 36 -1.15 6.82 -5.21
C MET A 36 -2.60 6.33 -5.23
N LEU A 37 -3.46 7.07 -5.95
CA LEU A 37 -4.86 6.69 -6.19
C LEU A 37 -4.97 5.86 -7.47
N ASN A 38 -6.06 5.08 -7.59
CA ASN A 38 -6.41 4.32 -8.78
C ASN A 38 -5.29 3.40 -9.30
N SER A 39 -4.43 2.91 -8.40
CA SER A 39 -3.33 2.01 -8.77
C SER A 39 -3.84 0.63 -9.17
N THR A 40 -3.09 -0.02 -10.07
CA THR A 40 -3.21 -1.46 -10.34
C THR A 40 -1.97 -2.15 -9.78
N ILE A 41 -2.17 -3.10 -8.86
CA ILE A 41 -1.11 -3.70 -8.05
C ILE A 41 -1.11 -5.21 -8.23
N TYR A 42 0.08 -5.73 -8.54
CA TYR A 42 0.37 -7.15 -8.56
C TYR A 42 1.27 -7.50 -7.38
N GLY A 43 0.95 -8.56 -6.64
CA GLY A 43 1.81 -9.17 -5.62
C GLY A 43 2.07 -10.62 -6.00
N ASP A 44 3.33 -11.03 -6.01
CA ASP A 44 3.76 -12.39 -6.36
C ASP A 44 3.19 -12.91 -7.71
N GLY A 45 2.96 -11.99 -8.66
CA GLY A 45 2.40 -12.29 -9.98
C GLY A 45 0.88 -12.31 -10.04
N GLU A 46 0.19 -12.20 -8.90
CA GLU A 46 -1.27 -12.17 -8.83
C GLU A 46 -1.80 -10.73 -8.74
N LEU A 47 -2.91 -10.47 -9.40
CA LEU A 47 -3.56 -9.16 -9.37
C LEU A 47 -4.33 -9.00 -8.06
N ILE A 48 -3.95 -8.01 -7.25
CA ILE A 48 -4.54 -7.77 -5.92
C ILE A 48 -5.50 -6.57 -5.97
N VAL A 49 -5.04 -5.47 -6.55
CA VAL A 49 -5.80 -4.22 -6.70
C VAL A 49 -5.86 -3.86 -8.17
N LYS A 50 -7.03 -3.46 -8.67
CA LYS A 50 -7.21 -2.95 -10.04
C LYS A 50 -7.94 -1.62 -9.99
N ASN A 51 -7.30 -0.57 -10.49
CA ASN A 51 -7.84 0.80 -10.49
C ASN A 51 -8.38 1.24 -9.11
N GLY A 52 -7.65 0.93 -8.03
CA GLY A 52 -8.05 1.27 -6.66
C GLY A 52 -9.07 0.32 -6.00
N GLU A 53 -9.58 -0.70 -6.71
CA GLU A 53 -10.48 -1.70 -6.13
C GLU A 53 -9.73 -2.98 -5.79
N PHE A 54 -9.98 -3.54 -4.61
CA PHE A 54 -9.44 -4.84 -4.20
C PHE A 54 -10.18 -5.97 -4.94
N ILE A 55 -9.49 -6.68 -5.83
CA ILE A 55 -10.08 -7.73 -6.68
C ILE A 55 -9.65 -9.15 -6.29
N HIS A 56 -8.64 -9.29 -5.44
CA HIS A 56 -8.16 -10.60 -5.00
C HIS A 56 -9.30 -11.42 -4.36
N LYS A 57 -9.38 -12.71 -4.70
CA LYS A 57 -10.50 -13.58 -4.31
C LYS A 57 -10.66 -13.65 -2.79
N GLU A 58 -9.57 -13.80 -2.06
CA GLU A 58 -9.57 -13.88 -0.59
C GLU A 58 -10.01 -12.59 0.10
N LEU A 59 -9.96 -11.46 -0.59
CA LEU A 59 -10.35 -10.16 -0.03
C LEU A 59 -11.85 -9.84 -0.25
N GLN A 60 -12.53 -10.54 -1.16
CA GLN A 60 -13.90 -10.19 -1.58
C GLN A 60 -14.90 -10.26 -0.43
N ASP A 61 -14.79 -11.24 0.45
CA ASP A 61 -15.68 -11.38 1.61
C ASP A 61 -15.58 -10.17 2.56
N ILE A 62 -14.38 -9.59 2.70
CA ILE A 62 -14.14 -8.41 3.54
C ILE A 62 -14.63 -7.16 2.80
N VAL A 63 -14.31 -7.02 1.52
CA VAL A 63 -14.75 -5.89 0.68
C VAL A 63 -16.28 -5.77 0.67
N ASN A 64 -16.99 -6.89 0.56
CA ASN A 64 -18.45 -6.92 0.56
C ASN A 64 -19.08 -6.51 1.90
N LYS A 65 -18.36 -6.63 3.02
CA LYS A 65 -18.84 -6.17 4.33
C LYS A 65 -18.63 -4.67 4.57
N LEU A 66 -17.74 -4.05 3.79
CA LEU A 66 -17.36 -2.64 3.93
C LEU A 66 -18.08 -1.74 2.91
N ARG A 67 -18.84 -2.33 1.98
CA ARG A 67 -19.76 -1.66 1.07
C ARG A 67 -21.15 -1.59 1.69
#